data_AF-A0A0S4IV15-F1
#
_entry.id   AF-A0A0S4IV15-F1
#
_cell.length_a   1.000
_cell.length_b   1.000
_cell.length_c   1.000
_cell.angle_alpha   90.00
_cell.angle_beta   90.00
_cell.angle_gamma   90.00
#
_symmetry.space_group_name_H-M   'P 1'
#
loop_
_entity.id
_entity.type
_entity.pdbx_description
1 polymer ?
#
loop_
_entity_poly.entity_id
_entity_poly.type
_entity_poly.pdbx_seq_one_letter_code
_entity_poly.pdbx_strand_id
1 'polypeptide(L)'
;MLLTSKELMPLREVLRKGTHDTRARETLLGLYPCWCFDSTAAIALCLLTTAYSQAFRLVVLLGNSEISPQALVQVDRLVQLLESPVFSFLRVALLHPLQNAALVKTMFGLQMLLPQASPQYKALHVRLKSVPSVAQMDLAVGAIIGAGSIAISAPSHSSASSAPSSSVVTGGDAATAVDWDALERHCVAVVTQLQTYEFALRRQRT
;
A
#
# COMPACT_ATOMS: atom_id res chain seq x y z
N MET A 1 -12.46 1.42 -15.91
CA MET A 1 -13.89 1.68 -15.60
C MET A 1 -14.31 1.26 -14.19
N LEU A 2 -13.62 0.33 -13.51
CA LEU A 2 -13.97 -0.07 -12.13
C LEU A 2 -13.88 1.07 -11.10
N LEU A 3 -12.83 1.90 -11.20
CA LEU A 3 -12.53 2.92 -10.19
C LEU A 3 -13.42 4.16 -10.27
N THR A 4 -14.01 4.42 -11.43
CA THR A 4 -14.73 5.68 -11.72
C THR A 4 -16.21 5.49 -12.00
N SER A 5 -16.68 4.28 -12.31
CA SER A 5 -18.10 4.00 -12.56
C SER A 5 -18.93 4.03 -11.27
N LYS A 6 -20.10 4.68 -11.33
CA LYS A 6 -21.05 4.73 -10.21
C LYS A 6 -21.71 3.37 -9.96
N GLU A 7 -21.95 2.59 -11.02
CA GLU A 7 -22.56 1.24 -10.95
C GLU A 7 -21.76 0.24 -10.11
N LEU A 8 -20.44 0.48 -9.97
CA LEU A 8 -19.52 -0.40 -9.24
C LEU A 8 -19.21 0.13 -7.83
N MET A 9 -19.99 1.10 -7.32
CA MET A 9 -19.88 1.57 -5.94
C MET A 9 -20.04 0.45 -4.90
N PRO A 10 -21.01 -0.49 -5.01
CA PRO A 10 -21.15 -1.57 -4.05
C PRO A 10 -19.92 -2.49 -4.01
N LEU A 11 -19.33 -2.74 -5.17
CA LEU A 11 -18.12 -3.56 -5.29
C LEU A 11 -16.91 -2.87 -4.64
N ARG A 12 -16.77 -1.56 -4.83
CA ARG A 12 -15.71 -0.76 -4.17
C ARG A 12 -15.85 -0.78 -2.65
N GLU A 13 -17.07 -0.74 -2.13
CA GLU A 13 -17.31 -0.82 -0.69
C GLU A 13 -16.92 -2.19 -0.12
N VAL A 14 -17.21 -3.27 -0.84
CA VAL A 14 -16.72 -4.61 -0.48
C VAL A 14 -15.20 -4.65 -0.50
N LEU A 15 -14.57 -4.19 -1.58
CA LEU A 15 -13.11 -4.17 -1.72
C LEU A 15 -12.41 -3.33 -0.63
N ARG A 16 -13.04 -2.24 -0.20
CA ARG A 16 -12.51 -1.33 0.83
C ARG A 16 -12.47 -1.95 2.22
N LYS A 17 -13.26 -3.00 2.50
CA LYS A 17 -13.17 -3.76 3.77
C LYS A 17 -11.78 -4.36 3.99
N GLY A 18 -10.99 -4.45 2.93
CA GLY A 18 -9.60 -4.88 2.99
C GLY A 18 -9.45 -6.39 3.03
N THR A 19 -8.22 -6.85 3.17
CA THR A 19 -7.84 -8.25 3.01
C THR A 19 -8.27 -9.15 4.16
N HIS A 20 -8.73 -8.57 5.27
CA HIS A 20 -9.29 -9.28 6.42
C HIS A 20 -10.69 -9.85 6.14
N ASP A 21 -11.45 -9.25 5.22
CA ASP A 21 -12.76 -9.75 4.83
C ASP A 21 -12.61 -10.81 3.73
N THR A 22 -13.19 -11.99 3.93
CA THR A 22 -13.08 -13.12 2.99
C THR A 22 -13.60 -12.77 1.60
N ARG A 23 -14.75 -12.11 1.53
CA ARG A 23 -15.37 -11.73 0.25
C ARG A 23 -14.54 -10.68 -0.49
N ALA A 24 -14.04 -9.67 0.23
CA ALA A 24 -13.14 -8.67 -0.34
C ALA A 24 -11.85 -9.31 -0.87
N ARG A 25 -11.27 -10.23 -0.11
CA ARG A 25 -10.06 -10.99 -0.47
C ARG A 25 -10.25 -11.83 -1.73
N GLU A 26 -11.30 -12.63 -1.82
CA GLU A 26 -11.60 -13.44 -3.00
C GLU A 26 -11.84 -12.58 -4.24
N THR A 27 -12.58 -11.48 -4.08
CA THR A 27 -12.82 -10.52 -5.17
C THR A 27 -11.51 -9.89 -5.65
N LEU A 28 -10.63 -9.49 -4.72
CA LEU A 28 -9.31 -8.96 -5.04
C LEU A 28 -8.47 -9.98 -5.81
N LEU A 29 -8.41 -11.24 -5.34
CA LEU A 29 -7.63 -12.29 -5.99
C LEU A 29 -8.15 -12.64 -7.39
N GLY A 30 -9.46 -12.59 -7.60
CA GLY A 30 -10.05 -12.76 -8.94
C GLY A 30 -9.73 -11.62 -9.90
N LEU A 31 -9.59 -10.39 -9.39
CA LEU A 31 -9.27 -9.20 -10.20
C LEU A 31 -7.76 -9.02 -10.41
N TYR A 32 -6.92 -9.42 -9.46
CA TYR A 32 -5.50 -9.09 -9.49
C TYR A 32 -4.76 -9.53 -10.78
N PRO A 33 -4.97 -10.74 -11.34
CA PRO A 33 -4.28 -11.17 -12.56
C PRO A 33 -4.57 -10.29 -13.77
N CYS A 34 -5.81 -9.81 -13.95
CA CYS A 34 -6.14 -8.92 -15.07
C CYS A 34 -5.69 -7.48 -14.86
N TRP A 35 -5.26 -7.13 -13.63
CA TRP A 35 -4.71 -5.83 -13.31
C TRP A 35 -3.17 -5.81 -13.35
N CYS A 36 -2.50 -6.97 -13.28
CA CYS A 36 -1.04 -7.09 -13.43
C CYS A 36 -0.51 -6.69 -14.82
N PHE A 37 -1.37 -6.60 -15.84
CA PHE A 37 -0.97 -6.12 -17.17
C PHE A 37 -0.54 -4.65 -17.15
N ASP A 38 -0.95 -3.87 -16.15
CA ASP A 38 -0.48 -2.51 -15.91
C ASP A 38 -0.16 -2.34 -14.42
N SER A 39 1.13 -2.24 -14.09
CA SER A 39 1.61 -2.04 -12.71
C SER A 39 0.91 -0.87 -12.02
N THR A 40 0.56 0.19 -12.75
CA THR A 40 -0.12 1.37 -12.19
C THR A 40 -1.56 1.05 -11.81
N ALA A 41 -2.26 0.26 -12.62
CA ALA A 41 -3.58 -0.23 -12.28
C ALA A 41 -3.50 -1.13 -11.04
N ALA A 42 -2.56 -2.07 -10.99
CA ALA A 42 -2.36 -2.94 -9.83
C ALA A 42 -2.09 -2.15 -8.54
N ILE A 43 -1.29 -1.07 -8.60
CA ILE A 43 -1.09 -0.14 -7.47
C ILE A 43 -2.43 0.50 -7.06
N ALA A 44 -3.23 1.00 -8.01
CA ALA A 44 -4.53 1.59 -7.73
C ALA A 44 -5.50 0.61 -7.04
N LEU A 45 -5.49 -0.65 -7.45
CA LEU A 45 -6.27 -1.72 -6.84
C LEU A 45 -5.81 -1.99 -5.41
N CYS A 46 -4.50 -2.14 -5.18
CA CYS A 46 -3.95 -2.37 -3.85
C CYS A 46 -4.25 -1.21 -2.89
N LEU A 47 -4.19 0.03 -3.38
CA LEU A 47 -4.57 1.22 -2.63
C LEU A 47 -6.08 1.22 -2.30
N LEU A 48 -6.93 0.75 -3.21
CA LEU A 48 -8.37 0.63 -2.97
C LEU A 48 -8.69 -0.42 -1.91
N THR A 49 -8.01 -1.56 -1.95
CA THR A 49 -8.23 -2.68 -1.04
C THR A 49 -7.41 -2.62 0.24
N THR A 50 -6.88 -1.43 0.57
CA THR A 50 -6.05 -1.16 1.75
C THR A 50 -4.80 -2.06 1.89
N ALA A 51 -4.39 -2.72 0.81
CA ALA A 51 -3.21 -3.58 0.73
C ALA A 51 -1.94 -2.74 0.50
N TYR A 52 -1.67 -1.79 1.41
CA TYR A 52 -0.63 -0.78 1.23
C TYR A 52 0.79 -1.35 1.15
N SER A 53 1.05 -2.48 1.81
CA SER A 53 2.35 -3.15 1.72
C SER A 53 2.63 -3.63 0.29
N GLN A 54 1.63 -4.23 -0.36
CA GLN A 54 1.74 -4.67 -1.75
C GLN A 54 1.83 -3.48 -2.70
N ALA A 55 1.06 -2.42 -2.46
CA ALA A 55 1.16 -1.20 -3.25
C ALA A 55 2.58 -0.63 -3.25
N PHE A 56 3.25 -0.58 -2.08
CA PHE A 56 4.62 -0.11 -1.98
C PHE A 56 5.61 -1.01 -2.76
N ARG A 57 5.48 -2.33 -2.66
CA ARG A 57 6.31 -3.27 -3.42
C ARG A 57 6.19 -3.06 -4.92
N LEU A 58 4.97 -2.89 -5.43
CA LEU A 58 4.71 -2.61 -6.84
C LEU A 58 5.31 -1.26 -7.28
N VAL A 59 5.30 -0.24 -6.42
CA VAL A 59 5.96 1.05 -6.70
C VAL A 59 7.48 0.88 -6.81
N VAL A 60 8.09 0.11 -5.90
CA VAL A 60 9.53 -0.21 -5.97
C VAL A 60 9.85 -1.00 -7.24
N LEU A 61 9.04 -2.00 -7.58
CA LEU A 61 9.19 -2.78 -8.81
C LEU A 61 9.12 -1.89 -10.06
N LEU A 62 8.16 -0.97 -10.11
CA LEU A 62 8.01 -0.01 -11.20
C LEU A 62 9.24 0.91 -11.30
N GLY A 63 9.80 1.34 -10.17
CA GLY A 63 11.01 2.18 -10.12
C GLY A 63 12.30 1.46 -10.51
N ASN A 64 12.40 0.16 -10.28
CA ASN A 64 13.56 -0.66 -10.66
C ASN A 64 13.54 -1.08 -12.13
N SER A 65 12.41 -0.89 -12.82
CA SER A 65 12.23 -1.21 -14.24
C SER A 65 12.50 0.03 -15.10
N GLU A 66 12.81 -0.14 -16.39
CA GLU A 66 12.85 0.98 -17.33
C GLU A 66 11.45 1.61 -17.46
N ILE A 67 11.26 2.77 -16.81
CA ILE A 67 9.96 3.45 -16.81
C ILE A 67 9.72 4.04 -18.21
N SER A 68 8.70 3.52 -18.90
CA SER A 68 8.26 4.08 -20.17
C SER A 68 7.55 5.42 -19.97
N PRO A 69 7.59 6.33 -20.97
CA PRO A 69 6.81 7.58 -20.91
C PRO A 69 5.32 7.33 -20.73
N GLN A 70 4.81 6.21 -21.26
CA GLN A 70 3.41 5.81 -21.09
C GLN A 70 3.10 5.43 -19.64
N ALA A 71 4.02 4.75 -18.95
CA ALA A 71 3.87 4.43 -17.54
C ALA A 71 3.83 5.71 -16.69
N LEU A 72 4.66 6.72 -16.98
CA LEU A 72 4.61 8.02 -16.27
C LEU A 72 3.25 8.70 -16.41
N VAL A 73 2.67 8.69 -17.62
CA VAL A 73 1.32 9.24 -17.84
C VAL A 73 0.27 8.48 -17.03
N GLN A 74 0.39 7.16 -16.88
CA GLN A 74 -0.51 6.39 -16.02
C GLN A 74 -0.31 6.75 -14.55
N VAL A 75 0.93 6.93 -14.09
CA VAL A 75 1.21 7.36 -12.71
C VAL A 75 0.64 8.75 -12.43
N ASP A 76 0.77 9.71 -13.36
CA ASP A 76 0.12 11.03 -13.25
C ASP A 76 -1.40 10.87 -13.14
N ARG A 77 -2.03 10.03 -13.97
CA ARG A 77 -3.48 9.76 -13.90
C ARG A 77 -3.88 9.09 -12.60
N LEU A 78 -3.06 8.20 -12.07
CA LEU A 78 -3.28 7.58 -10.76
C LEU A 78 -3.26 8.66 -9.67
N VAL A 79 -2.25 9.52 -9.63
CA VAL A 79 -2.18 10.59 -8.63
C VAL A 79 -3.37 11.55 -8.75
N GLN A 80 -3.79 11.89 -9.97
CA GLN A 80 -5.03 12.64 -10.19
C GLN A 80 -6.26 11.90 -9.61
N LEU A 81 -6.31 10.59 -9.75
CA LEU A 81 -7.39 9.77 -9.20
C LEU A 81 -7.34 9.70 -7.66
N LEU A 82 -6.16 9.75 -7.04
CA LEU A 82 -6.01 9.82 -5.57
C LEU A 82 -6.60 11.11 -4.97
N GLU A 83 -6.59 12.20 -5.74
CA GLU A 83 -7.24 13.45 -5.34
C GLU A 83 -8.77 13.39 -5.47
N SER A 84 -9.30 12.43 -6.23
CA SER A 84 -10.75 12.22 -6.41
C SER A 84 -11.44 11.76 -5.11
N PRO A 85 -12.78 11.92 -4.97
CA PRO A 85 -13.51 11.50 -3.77
C PRO A 85 -13.46 9.99 -3.53
N VAL A 86 -13.23 9.18 -4.57
CA VAL A 86 -13.13 7.71 -4.49
C VAL A 86 -12.03 7.28 -3.52
N PHE A 87 -10.93 8.03 -3.48
CA PHE A 87 -9.76 7.76 -2.64
C PHE A 87 -9.64 8.74 -1.46
N SER A 88 -10.71 9.46 -1.14
CA SER A 88 -10.72 10.38 0.00
C SER A 88 -10.34 9.71 1.32
N PHE A 89 -10.69 8.43 1.48
CA PHE A 89 -10.34 7.64 2.66
C PHE A 89 -8.82 7.47 2.85
N LEU A 90 -8.02 7.42 1.77
CA LEU A 90 -6.56 7.35 1.88
C LEU A 90 -5.99 8.63 2.49
N ARG A 91 -6.57 9.77 2.12
CA ARG A 91 -6.15 11.08 2.67
C ARG A 91 -6.45 11.18 4.15
N VAL A 92 -7.54 10.57 4.61
CA VAL A 92 -7.84 10.43 6.04
C VAL A 92 -6.87 9.45 6.71
N ALA A 93 -6.53 8.33 6.04
CA ALA A 93 -5.55 7.38 6.57
C ALA A 93 -4.13 7.98 6.77
N LEU A 94 -3.78 9.01 5.99
CA LEU A 94 -2.52 9.76 6.17
C LEU A 94 -2.45 10.57 7.49
N LEU A 95 -3.57 10.77 8.22
CA LEU A 95 -3.53 11.35 9.55
C LEU A 95 -2.88 10.43 10.58
N HIS A 96 -2.79 9.13 10.31
CA HIS A 96 -2.15 8.15 11.19
C HIS A 96 -0.94 7.50 10.49
N PRO A 97 0.15 8.25 10.30
CA PRO A 97 1.30 7.81 9.51
C PRO A 97 2.05 6.62 10.12
N LEU A 98 2.02 6.45 11.45
CA LEU A 98 2.65 5.32 12.13
C LEU A 98 1.92 4.00 11.86
N GLN A 99 0.59 4.03 11.90
CA GLN A 99 -0.25 2.86 11.61
C GLN A 99 -0.24 2.52 10.11
N ASN A 100 -0.18 3.56 9.26
CA ASN A 100 -0.23 3.43 7.81
C ASN A 100 1.14 3.69 7.15
N ALA A 101 2.23 3.22 7.76
CA ALA A 101 3.59 3.49 7.26
C ALA A 101 3.81 3.04 5.81
N ALA A 102 3.21 1.91 5.42
CA ALA A 102 3.28 1.41 4.05
C ALA A 102 2.56 2.34 3.05
N LEU A 103 1.43 2.95 3.44
CA LEU A 103 0.73 3.94 2.61
C LEU A 103 1.60 5.18 2.42
N VAL A 104 2.18 5.70 3.51
CA VAL A 104 3.07 6.87 3.46
C VAL A 104 4.24 6.61 2.51
N LYS A 105 4.91 5.46 2.65
CA LYS A 105 6.00 5.05 1.74
C LYS A 105 5.53 4.91 0.30
N THR A 106 4.35 4.35 0.06
CA THR A 106 3.75 4.24 -1.29
C THR A 106 3.53 5.61 -1.90
N MET A 107 2.95 6.55 -1.14
CA MET A 107 2.65 7.91 -1.63
C MET A 107 3.94 8.68 -1.94
N PHE A 108 4.96 8.61 -1.09
CA PHE A 108 6.27 9.19 -1.38
C PHE A 108 6.96 8.51 -2.56
N GLY A 109 6.86 7.18 -2.67
CA GLY A 109 7.40 6.44 -3.81
C GLY A 109 6.78 6.89 -5.13
N LEU A 110 5.45 7.01 -5.19
CA LEU A 110 4.75 7.56 -6.36
C LEU A 110 5.20 9.00 -6.67
N GLN A 111 5.39 9.84 -5.64
CA GLN A 111 5.92 11.19 -5.82
C GLN A 111 7.33 11.18 -6.43
N MET A 112 8.20 10.25 -6.01
CA MET A 112 9.58 10.16 -6.52
C MET A 112 9.66 9.63 -7.95
N LEU A 113 8.66 8.88 -8.42
CA LEU A 113 8.60 8.42 -9.82
C LEU A 113 8.20 9.53 -10.80
N LEU A 114 7.53 10.58 -10.33
CA LEU A 114 7.03 11.65 -11.18
C LEU A 114 8.12 12.68 -11.54
N PRO A 115 8.12 13.24 -12.77
CA PRO A 115 8.95 14.38 -13.11
C PRO A 115 8.62 15.58 -12.23
N GLN A 116 9.63 16.31 -11.74
CA GLN A 116 9.44 17.45 -10.83
C GLN A 116 8.58 18.58 -11.42
N ALA A 117 8.56 18.72 -12.76
CA ALA A 117 7.75 19.70 -13.46
C ALA A 117 6.24 19.34 -13.50
N SER A 118 5.87 18.08 -13.21
CA SER A 118 4.48 17.62 -13.25
C SER A 118 3.60 18.37 -12.23
N PRO A 119 2.36 18.78 -12.60
CA PRO A 119 1.43 19.36 -11.65
C PRO A 119 0.97 18.33 -10.59
N GLN A 120 0.91 17.04 -10.94
CA GLN A 120 0.56 15.97 -10.01
C GLN A 120 1.65 15.75 -8.97
N TYR A 121 2.93 15.89 -9.35
CA TYR A 121 4.04 15.94 -8.40
C TYR A 121 3.81 17.03 -7.36
N LYS A 122 3.50 18.27 -7.80
CA LYS A 122 3.28 19.41 -6.90
C LYS A 122 2.07 19.19 -5.98
N ALA A 123 0.96 18.70 -6.52
CA ALA A 123 -0.25 18.42 -5.74
C ALA A 123 0.02 17.41 -4.62
N LEU A 124 0.65 16.29 -4.97
CA LEU A 124 1.00 15.24 -4.01
C LEU A 124 2.05 15.72 -2.99
N HIS A 125 3.07 16.45 -3.44
CA HIS A 125 4.11 17.01 -2.59
C HIS A 125 3.54 17.95 -1.52
N VAL A 126 2.66 18.90 -1.91
CA VAL A 126 2.01 19.83 -0.99
C VAL A 126 1.23 19.08 0.09
N ARG A 127 0.53 18.00 -0.30
CA ARG A 127 -0.24 17.17 0.62
C ARG A 127 0.65 16.38 1.58
N LEU A 128 1.75 15.80 1.08
CA LEU A 128 2.65 14.98 1.88
C LEU A 128 3.60 15.80 2.77
N LYS A 129 3.79 17.09 2.49
CA LYS A 129 4.71 17.97 3.24
C LYS A 129 4.39 18.03 4.74
N SER A 130 3.13 17.92 5.13
CA SER A 130 2.71 17.97 6.55
C SER A 130 2.80 16.62 7.27
N VAL A 131 2.91 15.50 6.54
CA VAL A 131 2.87 14.15 7.12
C VAL A 131 3.99 13.89 8.15
N PRO A 132 5.25 14.31 7.93
CA PRO A 132 6.30 14.15 8.95
C PRO A 132 5.97 14.87 10.25
N SER A 133 5.39 16.07 10.19
CA SER A 133 4.98 16.84 11.37
C SER A 133 3.85 16.14 12.12
N VAL A 134 2.88 15.55 11.39
CA VAL A 134 1.81 14.73 12.01
C VAL A 134 2.40 13.50 12.70
N ALA A 135 3.37 12.82 12.08
CA ALA A 135 4.03 11.67 12.71
C ALA A 135 4.77 12.04 14.00
N GLN A 136 5.43 13.20 14.03
CA GLN A 136 6.08 13.72 15.23
C GLN A 136 5.07 14.05 16.34
N MET A 137 3.92 14.62 15.98
CA MET A 137 2.83 14.87 16.94
C MET A 137 2.29 13.56 17.52
N ASP A 138 2.05 12.54 16.69
CA ASP A 138 1.60 11.22 17.17
C ASP A 138 2.59 10.59 18.17
N LEU A 139 3.89 10.65 17.87
CA LEU A 139 4.95 10.18 18.76
C LEU A 139 4.99 10.97 20.08
N ALA A 140 4.85 12.29 20.02
CA ALA A 140 4.85 13.16 21.20
C ALA A 140 3.63 12.92 22.09
N VAL A 141 2.43 12.79 21.51
CA VAL A 141 1.20 12.44 22.23
C VAL A 141 1.32 11.06 22.87
N GLY A 142 1.85 10.08 22.14
CA GLY A 142 2.13 8.75 22.68
C GLY A 142 3.10 8.79 23.87
N ALA A 143 4.13 9.63 23.82
CA ALA A 143 5.07 9.81 24.92
C ALA A 143 4.42 10.46 26.15
N ILE A 144 3.53 11.45 25.98
CA ILE A 144 2.80 12.09 27.08
C ILE A 144 1.86 11.08 27.77
N ILE A 145 1.10 10.31 27.00
CA ILE A 145 0.19 9.28 27.54
C ILE A 145 0.99 8.15 28.22
N GLY A 146 2.10 7.72 27.61
CA GLY A 146 2.99 6.71 28.18
C GLY A 146 3.70 7.17 29.45
N ALA A 147 4.12 8.44 29.53
CA ALA A 147 4.72 9.04 30.71
C ALA A 147 3.74 9.25 31.86
N GLY A 148 2.43 9.37 31.58
CA GLY A 148 1.36 9.40 32.58
C GLY A 148 1.14 8.07 33.33
N SER A 149 1.79 6.97 32.88
CA SER A 149 1.71 5.64 33.52
C SER A 149 2.90 5.31 34.42
N ILE A 150 3.67 6.31 34.89
CA ILE A 150 4.67 6.08 35.94
C ILE A 150 3.92 5.66 37.21
N ALA A 151 3.98 4.35 37.46
CA ALA A 151 3.48 3.68 38.64
C ALA A 151 3.96 4.37 39.92
N ILE A 152 3.06 4.49 40.88
CA ILE A 152 3.39 4.73 42.28
C ILE A 152 4.24 3.54 42.73
N SER A 153 5.55 3.73 42.78
CA SER A 153 6.49 2.75 43.32
C SER A 153 6.27 2.61 44.84
N ALA A 154 5.57 1.56 45.27
CA ALA A 154 5.62 1.09 46.65
C ALA A 154 6.96 0.36 46.89
N PRO A 155 7.58 0.50 48.09
CA PRO A 155 8.88 -0.09 48.35
C PRO A 155 8.82 -1.62 48.49
N SER A 156 9.89 -2.23 48.01
CA SER A 156 10.14 -3.66 47.81
C SER A 156 10.14 -4.49 49.10
N HIS A 157 9.52 -5.67 49.04
CA HIS A 157 9.98 -6.85 49.78
C HIS A 157 10.09 -8.05 48.82
N SER A 158 11.24 -8.71 48.92
CA SER A 158 11.72 -9.83 48.11
C SER A 158 10.99 -11.13 48.40
N SER A 159 10.85 -11.99 47.38
CA SER A 159 10.96 -13.46 47.49
C SER A 159 10.98 -14.08 46.09
N ALA A 160 11.93 -15.00 45.89
CA ALA A 160 12.18 -15.74 44.67
C ALA A 160 11.18 -16.88 44.43
N SER A 161 10.96 -17.26 43.16
CA SER A 161 11.31 -18.58 42.60
C SER A 161 10.39 -19.06 41.46
N SER A 162 11.02 -19.83 40.57
CA SER A 162 10.48 -20.82 39.61
C SER A 162 9.80 -20.37 38.31
N ALA A 163 10.51 -20.62 37.21
CA ALA A 163 9.95 -21.04 35.91
C ALA A 163 9.37 -22.48 36.07
N PRO A 164 8.51 -23.03 35.16
CA PRO A 164 8.87 -23.21 33.74
C PRO A 164 7.71 -23.17 32.71
N SER A 165 8.12 -23.43 31.46
CA SER A 165 7.40 -24.11 30.37
C SER A 165 6.39 -23.34 29.51
N SER A 166 6.90 -22.90 28.37
CA SER A 166 6.48 -23.31 27.01
C SER A 166 5.02 -23.73 26.79
N SER A 167 4.30 -22.92 26.02
CA SER A 167 3.32 -23.39 25.05
C SER A 167 3.40 -22.52 23.79
N VAL A 168 4.23 -22.99 22.86
CA VAL A 168 4.11 -22.66 21.44
C VAL A 168 2.72 -23.10 21.01
N VAL A 169 1.81 -22.15 20.81
CA VAL A 169 0.59 -22.38 20.04
C VAL A 169 0.91 -22.00 18.60
N THR A 170 1.54 -22.94 17.90
CA THR A 170 1.45 -23.04 16.45
C THR A 170 0.17 -23.80 16.13
N GLY A 171 -0.83 -23.14 15.55
CA GLY A 171 -2.00 -23.84 15.03
C GLY A 171 -3.21 -22.96 14.80
N GLY A 172 -3.35 -22.47 13.57
CA GLY A 172 -4.59 -21.88 13.05
C GLY A 172 -4.36 -20.51 12.41
N ASP A 173 -4.25 -20.48 11.07
CA ASP A 173 -4.52 -19.33 10.15
C ASP A 173 -3.64 -19.33 8.88
N ALA A 174 -2.94 -20.42 8.56
CA ALA A 174 -2.20 -20.51 7.29
C ALA A 174 -3.11 -20.54 6.03
N ALA A 175 -4.39 -20.88 6.16
CA ALA A 175 -5.33 -20.97 5.02
C ALA A 175 -5.99 -19.63 4.65
N THR A 176 -5.84 -18.59 5.48
CA THR A 176 -6.48 -17.27 5.28
C THR A 176 -5.50 -16.18 4.82
N ALA A 177 -4.19 -16.47 4.82
CA ALA A 177 -3.18 -15.53 4.36
C ALA A 177 -3.16 -15.46 2.82
N VAL A 178 -3.20 -14.25 2.26
CA VAL A 178 -2.95 -14.02 0.84
C VAL A 178 -1.47 -14.25 0.55
N ASP A 179 -1.15 -15.08 -0.43
CA ASP A 179 0.22 -15.26 -0.93
C ASP A 179 0.61 -14.09 -1.84
N TRP A 180 1.03 -12.99 -1.22
CA TRP A 180 1.47 -11.78 -1.92
C TRP A 180 2.73 -12.00 -2.75
N ASP A 181 3.62 -12.91 -2.34
CA ASP A 181 4.87 -13.17 -3.05
C ASP A 181 4.60 -13.97 -4.35
N ALA A 182 3.61 -14.87 -4.37
CA ALA A 182 3.14 -15.49 -5.62
C ALA A 182 2.52 -14.46 -6.58
N LEU A 183 1.70 -13.55 -6.06
CA LEU A 183 1.07 -12.49 -6.85
C LEU A 183 2.11 -11.50 -7.39
N GLU A 184 3.13 -11.16 -6.60
CA GLU A 184 4.26 -10.33 -7.04
C GLU A 184 5.02 -11.01 -8.17
N ARG A 185 5.39 -12.29 -8.01
CA ARG A 185 6.06 -13.08 -9.08
C ARG A 185 5.23 -13.12 -10.36
N HIS A 186 3.92 -13.27 -10.26
CA HIS A 186 3.04 -13.26 -11.42
C HIS A 186 3.07 -11.89 -12.13
N CYS A 187 2.92 -10.79 -11.39
CA CYS A 187 3.02 -9.44 -11.93
C CYS A 187 4.37 -9.18 -12.61
N VAL A 188 5.48 -9.59 -11.97
CA VAL A 188 6.83 -9.48 -12.56
C VAL A 188 6.92 -10.26 -13.88
N ALA A 189 6.47 -11.51 -13.88
CA ALA A 189 6.50 -12.35 -15.07
C ALA A 189 5.70 -11.73 -16.23
N VAL A 190 4.51 -11.18 -15.95
CA VAL A 190 3.67 -10.50 -16.94
C VAL A 190 4.37 -9.25 -17.49
N VAL A 191 4.95 -8.41 -16.61
CA VAL A 191 5.68 -7.20 -17.01
C VAL A 191 6.88 -7.55 -17.90
N THR A 192 7.69 -8.54 -17.53
CA THR A 192 8.82 -9.00 -18.32
C THR A 192 8.38 -9.55 -19.69
N GLN A 193 7.30 -10.33 -19.74
CA GLN A 193 6.75 -10.84 -21.00
C GLN A 193 6.32 -9.69 -21.93
N LEU A 194 5.59 -8.70 -21.42
CA LEU A 194 5.16 -7.54 -22.20
C LEU A 194 6.35 -6.74 -22.74
N GLN A 195 7.37 -6.50 -21.91
CA GLN A 195 8.60 -5.84 -22.36
C GLN A 195 9.27 -6.62 -23.49
N THR A 196 9.49 -7.93 -23.33
CA THR A 196 10.11 -8.76 -24.38
C THR A 196 9.32 -8.75 -25.69
N TYR A 197 7.99 -8.76 -25.62
CA TYR A 197 7.11 -8.67 -26.79
C TYR A 197 7.22 -7.31 -27.48
N GLU A 198 7.22 -6.21 -26.72
CA GLU A 198 7.46 -4.88 -27.29
C GLU A 198 8.82 -4.76 -27.96
N PHE A 199 9.88 -5.30 -27.34
CA PHE A 199 11.21 -5.34 -27.95
C PHE A 199 11.22 -6.14 -29.26
N ALA A 200 10.54 -7.29 -29.31
CA ALA A 200 10.42 -8.10 -30.51
C ALA A 200 9.67 -7.37 -31.64
N LEU A 201 8.56 -6.70 -31.32
CA LEU A 201 7.81 -5.88 -32.27
C LEU A 201 8.62 -4.69 -32.80
N ARG A 202 9.42 -4.04 -31.96
CA ARG A 202 10.30 -2.94 -32.38
C ARG A 202 11.36 -3.43 -33.37
N ARG A 203 11.91 -4.64 -33.18
CA ARG A 203 12.86 -5.27 -34.12
C ARG A 203 12.25 -5.65 -35.46
N GLN A 204 10.95 -5.92 -35.53
CA GLN A 204 10.27 -6.25 -36.80
C GLN A 204 9.92 -5.01 -37.64
N ARG A 205 9.96 -3.81 -37.06
CA ARG A 205 9.65 -2.55 -37.73
C ARG A 205 10.88 -1.78 -38.23
N THR A 206 12.08 -2.24 -37.89
CA THR A 206 13.38 -1.71 -38.35
C THR A 206 13.95 -2.61 -39.42
#